data_AF-B8HWE9-F1
#
_entry.id   AF-B8HWE9-F1
#
_cell.length_a   1.000
_cell.length_b   1.000
_cell.length_c   1.000
_cell.angle_alpha   90.00
_cell.angle_beta   90.00
_cell.angle_gamma   90.00
#
_symmetry.space_group_name_H-M   'P 1'
#
loop_
_entity.id
_entity.type
_entity.pdbx_description
1 polymer ?
#
loop_
_entity_poly.entity_id
_entity_poly.type
_entity_poly.pdbx_seq_one_letter_code
_entity_poly.pdbx_strand_id
1 'polypeptide(L)'
;MRRSADSLLPPKVESAIRDLYAAFSHVERPVEVDACPCCISLEELEAIQTKPLGELTTDDLYNYSHNALLNVGNEEDFRYFLPRILEILAQYPEWWG
;
A
#
# COMPACT_ATOMS: atom_id res chain seq x y z
N MET A 1 -3.90 -23.30 0.60
CA MET A 1 -3.92 -23.48 -0.86
C MET A 1 -5.20 -22.84 -1.41
N ARG A 2 -5.15 -21.56 -1.78
CA ARG A 2 -6.17 -20.86 -2.58
C ARG A 2 -5.49 -20.43 -3.87
N ARG A 3 -6.13 -20.66 -5.02
CA ARG A 3 -5.53 -20.48 -6.35
C ARG A 3 -5.32 -19.00 -6.68
N SER A 4 -4.13 -18.68 -7.17
CA SER A 4 -3.68 -17.39 -7.66
C SER A 4 -4.25 -16.97 -9.04
N ALA A 5 -5.57 -16.97 -9.28
CA ALA A 5 -6.05 -16.59 -10.62
C ALA A 5 -7.40 -15.86 -10.75
N ASP A 6 -8.32 -15.94 -9.80
CA ASP A 6 -9.56 -15.17 -9.89
C ASP A 6 -9.44 -13.96 -8.97
N SER A 7 -9.11 -12.82 -9.58
CA SER A 7 -9.24 -11.54 -8.90
C SER A 7 -10.72 -11.32 -8.53
N LEU A 8 -10.94 -10.81 -7.31
CA LEU A 8 -12.26 -10.49 -6.80
C LEU A 8 -12.82 -9.16 -7.35
N LEU A 9 -12.04 -8.46 -8.18
CA LEU A 9 -12.37 -7.14 -8.70
C LEU A 9 -13.09 -7.23 -10.06
N PRO A 10 -14.03 -6.32 -10.35
CA PRO A 10 -14.57 -6.20 -11.71
C PRO A 10 -13.45 -5.93 -12.73
N PRO A 11 -13.52 -6.44 -13.98
CA PRO A 11 -12.43 -6.32 -14.96
C PRO A 11 -11.96 -4.89 -15.23
N LYS A 12 -12.88 -3.92 -15.17
CA LYS A 12 -12.56 -2.49 -15.33
C LYS A 12 -11.70 -1.98 -14.16
N VAL A 13 -11.99 -2.43 -12.95
CA VAL A 13 -11.23 -2.06 -11.73
C VAL A 13 -9.86 -2.72 -11.78
N GLU A 14 -9.76 -3.99 -12.16
CA GLU A 14 -8.46 -4.65 -12.37
C GLU A 14 -7.56 -3.91 -13.36
N SER A 15 -8.14 -3.46 -14.49
CA SER A 15 -7.39 -2.68 -15.46
C SER A 15 -6.91 -1.36 -14.88
N ALA A 16 -7.78 -0.65 -14.15
CA ALA A 16 -7.40 0.60 -13.50
C ALA A 16 -6.29 0.40 -12.45
N ILE A 17 -6.32 -0.69 -11.70
CA ILE A 17 -5.24 -1.04 -10.75
C ILE A 17 -3.94 -1.30 -11.51
N ARG A 18 -3.95 -2.06 -12.61
CA ARG A 18 -2.73 -2.27 -13.43
C ARG A 18 -2.17 -0.95 -13.97
N ASP A 19 -3.03 -0.08 -14.47
CA ASP A 19 -2.64 1.24 -15.00
C ASP A 19 -2.05 2.13 -13.89
N LEU A 20 -2.57 2.03 -12.67
CA LEU A 20 -2.06 2.72 -11.50
C LEU A 20 -0.64 2.24 -11.14
N TYR A 21 -0.42 0.93 -11.05
CA TYR A 21 0.94 0.39 -10.84
C TYR A 21 1.91 0.82 -11.95
N ALA A 22 1.48 0.83 -13.21
CA ALA A 22 2.31 1.29 -14.31
C ALA A 22 2.65 2.79 -14.19
N ALA A 23 1.67 3.63 -13.84
CA ALA A 23 1.85 5.07 -13.70
C ALA A 23 2.87 5.44 -12.62
N PHE A 24 2.94 4.67 -11.52
CA PHE A 24 3.85 4.90 -10.40
C PHE A 24 5.11 4.02 -10.43
N SER A 25 5.31 3.20 -11.47
CA SER A 25 6.46 2.28 -11.58
C SER A 25 7.84 2.97 -11.60
N HIS A 26 7.88 4.27 -11.86
CA HIS A 26 9.08 5.09 -11.87
C HIS A 26 9.44 5.65 -10.48
N VAL A 27 8.55 5.53 -9.49
CA VAL A 27 8.80 5.98 -8.12
C VAL A 27 9.68 4.96 -7.44
N GLU A 28 10.79 5.41 -6.87
CA GLU A 28 11.74 4.53 -6.20
C GLU A 28 11.17 4.01 -4.88
N ARG A 29 11.62 2.81 -4.49
CA ARG A 29 11.29 2.25 -3.18
C ARG A 29 11.90 3.12 -2.08
N PRO A 30 11.13 3.52 -1.05
CA PRO A 30 11.66 4.22 0.11
C PRO A 30 12.77 3.40 0.78
N VAL A 31 13.91 4.05 1.04
CA VAL A 31 15.00 3.47 1.84
C VAL A 31 14.67 3.56 3.33
N GLU A 32 14.05 4.67 3.73
CA GLU A 32 13.63 4.97 5.09
C GLU A 32 12.32 5.75 5.02
N VAL A 33 11.39 5.45 5.93
CA VAL A 33 10.12 6.18 6.08
C VAL A 33 10.13 6.86 7.44
N ASP A 34 10.12 8.19 7.46
CA ASP A 34 10.08 8.96 8.70
C ASP A 34 8.75 8.75 9.42
N ALA A 35 8.78 8.28 10.66
CA ALA A 35 7.57 7.98 11.41
C ALA A 35 7.80 7.98 12.92
N CYS A 36 6.77 8.36 13.67
CA CYS A 36 6.75 8.25 15.13
C CYS A 36 6.14 6.90 15.56
N PRO A 37 6.66 6.24 16.61
CA PRO A 37 6.08 5.00 17.16
C PRO A 37 4.62 5.12 17.64
N CYS A 38 4.07 6.33 17.78
CA CYS A 38 2.65 6.51 18.08
C CYS A 38 1.74 6.49 16.85
N CYS A 39 2.31 6.63 15.65
CA CYS A 39 1.59 6.72 14.38
C CYS A 39 1.66 5.43 13.57
N ILE A 40 2.71 4.63 13.74
CA ILE A 40 2.91 3.33 13.08
C ILE A 40 3.70 2.43 14.02
N SER A 41 3.37 1.14 14.07
CA SER A 41 4.15 0.18 14.85
C SER A 41 5.51 -0.07 14.19
N LEU A 42 6.50 -0.53 14.98
CA LEU A 42 7.80 -0.93 14.44
C LEU A 42 7.68 -2.10 13.45
N GLU A 43 6.72 -3.00 13.67
CA GLU A 43 6.46 -4.14 12.79
C GLU A 43 5.91 -3.71 11.43
N GLU A 44 4.93 -2.80 11.41
CA GLU A 44 4.43 -2.22 10.17
C GLU A 44 5.53 -1.43 9.45
N LEU A 45 6.31 -0.64 10.20
CA LEU A 45 7.40 0.15 9.64
C LEU A 45 8.49 -0.74 9.01
N GLU A 46 8.83 -1.86 9.65
CA GLU A 46 9.73 -2.87 9.08
C GLU A 46 9.11 -3.53 7.84
N ALA A 47 7.83 -3.87 7.89
CA ALA A 47 7.13 -4.50 6.79
C ALA A 47 7.10 -3.62 5.52
N ILE A 48 6.69 -2.35 5.63
CA ILE A 48 6.63 -1.43 4.47
C ILE A 48 8.02 -1.14 3.87
N GLN A 49 9.08 -1.25 4.67
CA GLN A 49 10.46 -1.05 4.22
C GLN A 49 11.11 -2.30 3.65
N THR A 50 10.64 -3.51 3.98
CA THR A 50 11.32 -4.78 3.63
C THR A 50 10.55 -5.67 2.66
N LYS A 51 9.22 -5.68 2.70
CA LYS A 51 8.40 -6.50 1.80
C LYS A 51 8.30 -5.91 0.39
N PRO A 52 8.18 -6.74 -0.67
CA PRO A 52 7.78 -6.28 -1.99
C PRO A 52 6.41 -5.57 -1.94
N LEU A 53 6.23 -4.50 -2.73
CA LEU A 53 5.02 -3.67 -2.71
C LEU A 53 3.72 -4.48 -2.87
N GLY A 54 3.69 -5.46 -3.79
CA GLY A 54 2.52 -6.31 -4.03
C GLY A 54 2.24 -7.35 -2.94
N GLU A 55 3.16 -7.54 -1.99
CA GLU A 55 3.02 -8.50 -0.87
C GLU A 55 2.58 -7.82 0.43
N LEU A 56 2.54 -6.48 0.49
CA LEU A 56 2.06 -5.76 1.66
C LEU A 56 0.58 -6.06 1.92
N THR A 57 0.27 -6.47 3.13
CA THR A 57 -1.09 -6.84 3.55
C THR A 57 -1.90 -5.63 4.01
N THR A 58 -3.18 -5.83 4.32
CA THR A 58 -4.02 -4.84 5.00
C THR A 58 -3.38 -4.38 6.31
N ASP A 59 -2.81 -5.32 7.07
CA ASP A 59 -2.26 -5.04 8.39
C ASP A 59 -0.94 -4.26 8.26
N ASP A 60 -0.10 -4.62 7.28
CA ASP A 60 1.18 -3.92 7.02
C ASP A 60 0.98 -2.43 6.67
N LEU A 61 -0.12 -2.08 6.02
CA LEU A 61 -0.39 -0.73 5.51
C LEU A 61 -1.46 0.02 6.30
N TYR A 62 -2.04 -0.57 7.35
CA TYR A 62 -3.18 0.02 8.04
C TYR A 62 -2.82 1.39 8.61
N ASN A 63 -1.83 1.47 9.51
CA ASN A 63 -1.48 2.76 10.10
C ASN A 63 -0.79 3.70 9.10
N TYR A 64 0.01 3.18 8.16
CA TYR A 64 0.62 4.02 7.13
C TYR A 64 -0.45 4.76 6.32
N SER A 65 -1.45 4.04 5.80
CA SER A 65 -2.47 4.62 4.93
C SER A 65 -3.34 5.70 5.61
N HIS A 66 -3.57 5.58 6.93
CA HIS A 66 -4.32 6.56 7.71
C HIS A 66 -3.49 7.81 8.09
N ASN A 67 -2.15 7.70 8.11
CA ASN A 67 -1.26 8.76 8.57
C ASN A 67 -0.37 9.36 7.47
N ALA A 68 -0.33 8.78 6.27
CA ALA A 68 0.56 9.18 5.18
C ALA A 68 0.39 10.64 4.72
N LEU A 69 -0.82 11.21 4.89
CA LEU A 69 -1.11 12.62 4.54
C LEU A 69 -0.99 13.57 5.74
N LEU A 70 -0.61 13.06 6.91
CA LEU A 70 -0.51 13.83 8.16
C LEU A 70 0.94 13.99 8.57
N ASN A 71 1.63 12.89 8.84
CA ASN A 71 2.94 12.92 9.53
C ASN A 71 3.79 11.65 9.36
N VAL A 72 3.38 10.67 8.55
CA VAL A 72 4.18 9.47 8.28
C VAL A 72 4.69 9.51 6.85
N GLY A 73 6.00 9.45 6.69
CA GLY A 73 6.68 9.53 5.40
C GLY A 73 6.61 10.91 4.76
N ASN A 74 6.93 10.93 3.47
CA ASN A 74 6.87 12.11 2.62
C ASN A 74 6.02 11.86 1.36
N GLU A 75 5.97 12.85 0.47
CA GLU A 75 5.19 12.76 -0.77
C GLU A 75 5.63 11.59 -1.69
N GLU A 76 6.93 11.33 -1.81
CA GLU A 76 7.47 10.24 -2.63
C GLU A 76 7.11 8.87 -2.04
N ASP A 77 7.20 8.73 -0.71
CA ASP A 77 6.75 7.52 -0.01
C ASP A 77 5.27 7.24 -0.30
N PHE A 78 4.43 8.27 -0.17
CA PHE A 78 3.01 8.13 -0.47
C PHE A 78 2.77 7.71 -1.92
N ARG A 79 3.44 8.33 -2.87
CA ARG A 79 3.35 7.97 -4.29
C ARG A 79 3.79 6.53 -4.55
N TYR A 80 4.80 6.03 -3.85
CA TYR A 80 5.25 4.64 -3.96
C TYR A 80 4.20 3.64 -3.46
N PHE A 81 3.59 3.90 -2.29
CA PHE A 81 2.60 2.97 -1.70
C PHE A 81 1.18 3.13 -2.25
N LEU A 82 0.87 4.25 -2.91
CA LEU A 82 -0.47 4.57 -3.41
C LEU A 82 -1.11 3.47 -4.27
N PRO A 83 -0.42 2.83 -5.24
CA PRO A 83 -1.00 1.74 -6.02
C PRO A 83 -1.51 0.59 -5.17
N ARG A 84 -0.75 0.22 -4.13
CA ARG A 84 -1.11 -0.87 -3.23
C ARG A 84 -2.25 -0.49 -2.30
N ILE A 85 -2.24 0.73 -1.76
CA ILE A 85 -3.33 1.25 -0.92
C ILE A 85 -4.66 1.20 -1.68
N LEU A 86 -4.69 1.68 -2.92
CA LEU A 86 -5.92 1.68 -3.73
C LEU A 86 -6.34 0.28 -4.18
N GLU A 87 -5.39 -0.63 -4.43
CA GLU A 87 -5.70 -2.03 -4.70
C GLU A 87 -6.35 -2.71 -3.48
N ILE A 88 -5.78 -2.54 -2.28
CA ILE A 88 -6.33 -3.12 -1.05
C ILE A 88 -7.72 -2.54 -0.79
N LEU A 89 -7.90 -1.22 -0.89
CA LEU A 89 -9.20 -0.57 -0.70
C LEU A 89 -10.27 -1.09 -1.67
N ALA A 90 -9.90 -1.38 -2.92
CA ALA A 90 -10.82 -1.93 -3.90
C ALA A 90 -11.24 -3.38 -3.58
N GLN A 91 -10.35 -4.16 -2.95
CA GLN A 91 -10.61 -5.56 -2.59
C GLN A 91 -11.31 -5.70 -1.23
N TYR A 92 -11.01 -4.80 -0.30
CA TYR A 92 -11.44 -4.81 1.10
C TYR A 92 -11.92 -3.41 1.53
N PRO A 93 -13.09 -2.93 1.07
CA PRO A 93 -13.57 -1.59 1.41
C PRO A 93 -13.73 -1.33 2.91
N GLU A 94 -13.96 -2.38 3.69
CA GLU A 94 -14.05 -2.34 5.16
C GLU A 94 -12.72 -2.01 5.84
N TRP A 95 -11.59 -2.16 5.15
CA TRP A 95 -10.24 -1.91 5.70
C TRP A 95 -10.02 -0.46 6.13
N TRP A 96 -10.73 0.49 5.54
CA TRP A 96 -10.60 1.92 5.82
C TRP A 96 -11.53 2.39 6.97
N GLY A 97 -12.29 1.48 7.57
CA GLY A 97 -13.36 1.77 8.54
C GLY A 97 -12.97 1.56 9.99
#